data_AF-A0AAW3M6N6-F1
#
_entry.id   AF-A0AAW3M6N6-F1
#
_cell.length_a   1.000
_cell.length_b   1.000
_cell.length_c   1.000
_cell.angle_alpha   90.00
_cell.angle_beta   90.00
_cell.angle_gamma   90.00
#
_symmetry.space_group_name_H-M   'P 1'
#
loop_
_entity.id
_entity.type
_entity.pdbx_description
1 polymer ?
#
loop_
_entity_poly.entity_id
_entity_poly.type
_entity_poly.pdbx_seq_one_letter_code
_entity_poly.pdbx_strand_id
1 'polypeptide(L)'
;MASAWQTVFSHQNLKSYAEAAREINSHYRVLFLDGYDSIVVPSRGAYPILDLAQTLWELEIRRPRDFDARWAAKSEQLSSPLHRELTLPFSADPDKTCQTSSAIRLFWTKVLAAIVRRDNTSPYLQTYRCIVEQLVKGHWPSYVNPRNVPSAKFIFVDTVVSGRAICEIFDAFQSEGLDKCFFLLIVDNKGQSLKPEHRRRIDEMVNLGRCETIHVTSLFTEDRGPAVSGVWSTVYPGVMRKLQKNFPWAKDAYGAGSFYWKVRDDSNEYPASKSNPGRNMPVTAIFGRIRTLMFTVLNSEEEINVLKQEGRSPDQIQVRTDQHATFYKLQVRDVEKALRKYNTFHKSTTESLAKPRVKLIHPNASTTVSSSHLVRVTLSYKEESGFFKILASNYLGSTIDIFSDTYGYQPTE
;
A
#
# COMPACT_ATOMS: atom_id res chain seq x y z
N MET A 1 -30.55 1.24 12.94
CA MET A 1 -29.11 1.53 13.14
C MET A 1 -28.38 1.30 11.83
N ALA A 2 -27.41 2.17 11.49
CA ALA A 2 -26.56 1.97 10.32
C ALA A 2 -25.65 0.76 10.53
N SER A 3 -25.42 -0.04 9.49
CA SER A 3 -24.46 -1.15 9.56
C SER A 3 -23.01 -0.65 9.62
N ALA A 4 -22.07 -1.52 10.01
CA ALA A 4 -20.64 -1.20 9.94
C ALA A 4 -20.22 -0.78 8.52
N TRP A 5 -20.82 -1.40 7.50
CA TRP A 5 -20.63 -1.07 6.08
C TRP A 5 -21.09 0.36 5.75
N GLN A 6 -22.32 0.71 6.14
CA GLN A 6 -22.89 2.05 5.89
C GLN A 6 -22.16 3.16 6.66
N THR A 7 -21.53 2.80 7.79
CA THR A 7 -20.70 3.73 8.58
C THR A 7 -19.33 3.94 7.92
N VAL A 8 -18.66 2.85 7.54
CA VAL A 8 -17.34 2.87 6.89
C VAL A 8 -17.41 3.55 5.53
N PHE A 9 -18.29 3.04 4.67
CA PHE A 9 -18.53 3.55 3.32
C PHE A 9 -19.75 4.47 3.37
N SER A 10 -19.68 5.49 4.20
CA SER A 10 -20.62 6.60 4.15
C SER A 10 -20.26 7.54 3.00
N HIS A 11 -21.25 8.27 2.48
CA HIS A 11 -21.01 9.25 1.41
C HIS A 11 -19.91 10.24 1.79
N GLN A 12 -19.94 10.72 3.04
CA GLN A 12 -18.95 11.66 3.57
C GLN A 12 -17.53 11.08 3.59
N ASN A 13 -17.36 9.82 4.01
CA ASN A 13 -16.04 9.19 4.05
C ASN A 13 -15.49 8.92 2.65
N LEU A 14 -16.33 8.44 1.73
CA LEU A 14 -15.89 8.21 0.35
C LEU A 14 -15.58 9.52 -0.38
N LYS A 15 -16.36 10.58 -0.13
CA LYS A 15 -16.07 11.93 -0.63
C LYS A 15 -14.69 12.38 -0.17
N SER A 16 -14.43 12.27 1.13
CA SER A 16 -13.15 12.68 1.71
C SER A 16 -11.97 11.90 1.12
N TYR A 17 -12.13 10.59 0.86
CA TYR A 17 -11.12 9.79 0.16
C TYR A 17 -10.92 10.20 -1.30
N ALA A 18 -12.02 10.53 -1.99
CA ALA A 18 -11.97 10.95 -3.39
C ALA A 18 -11.30 12.33 -3.55
N GLU A 19 -11.57 13.26 -2.63
CA GLU A 19 -10.90 14.56 -2.55
C GLU A 19 -9.40 14.38 -2.27
N ALA A 20 -9.04 13.53 -1.29
CA ALA A 20 -7.64 13.21 -1.02
C ALA A 20 -6.93 12.59 -2.24
N ALA A 21 -7.61 11.74 -3.02
CA ALA A 21 -7.03 11.18 -4.24
C ALA A 21 -6.76 12.24 -5.33
N ARG A 22 -7.65 13.23 -5.46
CA ARG A 22 -7.45 14.37 -6.37
C ARG A 22 -6.28 15.25 -5.93
N GLU A 23 -6.17 15.50 -4.63
CA GLU A 23 -5.08 16.27 -4.04
C GLU A 23 -3.73 15.56 -4.23
N ILE A 24 -3.66 14.25 -3.94
CA ILE A 24 -2.47 13.42 -4.22
C ILE A 24 -2.06 13.48 -5.70
N ASN A 25 -3.01 13.34 -6.63
CA ASN A 25 -2.72 13.44 -8.07
C ASN A 25 -2.10 14.81 -8.42
N SER A 26 -2.64 15.89 -7.87
CA SER A 26 -2.13 17.24 -8.08
C SER A 26 -0.71 17.40 -7.54
N HIS A 27 -0.43 16.91 -6.32
CA HIS A 27 0.93 16.92 -5.75
C HIS A 27 1.91 16.08 -6.57
N TYR A 28 1.50 14.91 -7.07
CA TYR A 28 2.36 14.09 -7.91
C TYR A 28 2.82 14.84 -9.16
N ARG A 29 1.93 15.60 -9.80
CA ARG A 29 2.29 16.40 -10.98
C ARG A 29 3.27 17.50 -10.62
N VAL A 30 3.03 18.24 -9.54
CA VAL A 30 3.92 19.33 -9.09
C VAL A 30 5.29 18.78 -8.70
N LEU A 31 5.33 17.75 -7.85
CA LEU A 31 6.58 17.14 -7.40
C LEU A 31 7.34 16.47 -8.55
N PHE A 32 6.64 15.93 -9.55
CA PHE A 32 7.29 15.39 -10.74
C PHE A 32 8.09 16.47 -11.50
N LEU A 33 7.57 17.69 -11.60
CA LEU A 33 8.29 18.83 -12.20
C LEU A 33 9.56 19.20 -11.38
N ASP A 34 9.55 18.95 -10.07
CA ASP A 34 10.70 19.17 -9.18
C ASP A 34 11.72 18.00 -9.17
N GLY A 35 11.48 17.00 -10.02
CA GLY A 35 12.36 15.85 -10.23
C GLY A 35 12.14 14.70 -9.24
N TYR A 36 11.00 14.66 -8.55
CA TYR A 36 10.59 13.48 -7.79
C TYR A 36 9.95 12.48 -8.75
N ASP A 37 10.61 11.36 -9.02
CA ASP A 37 10.31 10.49 -10.16
C ASP A 37 9.70 9.14 -9.78
N SER A 38 9.54 8.88 -8.48
CA SER A 38 9.15 7.58 -7.93
C SER A 38 8.37 7.73 -6.64
N ILE A 39 7.56 6.72 -6.33
CA ILE A 39 6.71 6.69 -5.14
C ILE A 39 7.11 5.50 -4.28
N VAL A 40 7.24 5.72 -2.97
CA VAL A 40 7.40 4.67 -1.98
C VAL A 40 6.16 4.63 -1.08
N VAL A 41 5.54 3.46 -1.01
CA VAL A 41 4.31 3.23 -0.25
C VAL A 41 4.58 2.29 0.93
N PRO A 42 4.67 2.81 2.17
CA PRO A 42 4.84 2.03 3.40
C PRO A 42 3.59 1.29 3.91
N SER A 43 2.41 1.86 3.63
CA SER A 43 1.17 1.51 4.31
C SER A 43 0.12 0.96 3.36
N ARG A 44 -0.49 -0.15 3.78
CA ARG A 44 -1.69 -0.74 3.15
C ARG A 44 -2.86 0.24 3.12
N GLY A 45 -2.88 1.21 4.03
CA GLY A 45 -3.97 2.16 4.20
C GLY A 45 -4.09 3.17 3.06
N ALA A 46 -2.96 3.54 2.45
CA ALA A 46 -2.90 4.55 1.39
C ALA A 46 -3.39 4.03 0.02
N TYR A 47 -3.25 2.72 -0.22
CA TYR A 47 -3.45 2.13 -1.55
C TYR A 47 -4.80 2.42 -2.22
N PRO A 48 -5.96 2.43 -1.51
CA PRO A 48 -7.23 2.82 -2.13
C PRO A 48 -7.26 4.26 -2.65
N ILE A 49 -6.56 5.18 -1.98
CA ILE A 49 -6.48 6.59 -2.39
C ILE A 49 -5.52 6.69 -3.59
N LEU A 50 -4.38 5.99 -3.54
CA LEU A 50 -3.40 5.97 -4.63
C LEU A 50 -3.98 5.39 -5.93
N ASP A 51 -4.68 4.26 -5.85
CA ASP A 51 -5.31 3.63 -7.01
C ASP A 51 -6.40 4.52 -7.64
N LEU A 52 -7.15 5.25 -6.81
CA LEU A 52 -8.10 6.23 -7.28
C LEU A 52 -7.39 7.44 -7.92
N ALA A 53 -6.30 7.93 -7.33
CA ALA A 53 -5.52 9.04 -7.87
C ALA A 53 -5.00 8.71 -9.28
N GLN A 54 -4.50 7.49 -9.50
CA GLN A 54 -4.11 7.00 -10.81
C GLN A 54 -5.32 6.96 -11.78
N THR A 55 -6.44 6.40 -11.34
CA THR A 55 -7.66 6.32 -12.16
C THR A 55 -8.16 7.70 -12.58
N LEU A 56 -8.10 8.69 -11.70
CA LEU A 56 -8.48 10.07 -12.00
C LEU A 56 -7.61 10.66 -13.11
N TRP A 57 -6.29 10.45 -13.07
CA TRP A 57 -5.38 10.87 -14.14
C TRP A 57 -5.75 10.21 -15.48
N GLU A 58 -5.99 8.90 -15.47
CA GLU A 58 -6.38 8.16 -16.69
C GLU A 58 -7.66 8.71 -17.34
N LEU A 59 -8.60 9.17 -16.53
CA LEU A 59 -9.84 9.76 -17.00
C LEU A 59 -9.66 11.19 -17.51
N GLU A 60 -8.81 11.98 -16.86
CA GLU A 60 -8.42 13.31 -17.35
C GLU A 60 -7.80 13.24 -18.75
N ILE A 61 -6.94 12.24 -19.00
CA ILE A 61 -6.35 12.00 -20.33
C ILE A 61 -7.42 11.71 -21.39
N ARG A 62 -8.59 11.17 -21.02
CA ARG A 62 -9.68 10.90 -21.95
C ARG A 62 -10.60 12.10 -22.19
N ARG A 63 -10.47 13.19 -21.43
CA ARG A 63 -11.31 14.40 -21.57
C ARG A 63 -11.06 15.16 -22.88
N PRO A 64 -9.82 15.37 -23.35
CA PRO A 64 -9.57 16.09 -24.60
C PRO A 64 -10.11 15.35 -25.83
N ARG A 65 -10.77 16.08 -26.74
CA ARG A 65 -11.26 15.55 -28.03
C ARG A 65 -10.15 15.44 -29.08
N ASP A 66 -9.13 16.29 -28.97
CA ASP A 66 -7.95 16.31 -29.83
C ASP A 66 -6.98 15.15 -29.50
N PHE A 67 -6.35 14.57 -30.51
CA PHE A 67 -5.40 13.47 -30.33
C PHE A 67 -4.08 13.94 -29.70
N ASP A 68 -3.56 15.10 -30.13
CA ASP A 68 -2.24 15.57 -29.69
C ASP A 68 -2.25 15.91 -28.19
N ALA A 69 -3.31 16.55 -27.71
CA ALA A 69 -3.54 16.82 -26.29
C ALA A 69 -3.67 15.52 -25.47
N ARG A 70 -4.36 14.50 -26.00
CA ARG A 70 -4.42 13.18 -25.34
C ARG A 70 -3.06 12.51 -25.28
N TRP A 71 -2.28 12.59 -26.37
CA TRP A 71 -0.95 12.01 -26.43
C TRP A 71 0.01 12.70 -25.46
N ALA A 72 0.00 14.04 -25.41
CA ALA A 72 0.81 14.81 -24.47
C ALA A 72 0.49 14.44 -23.01
N ALA A 73 -0.81 14.41 -22.64
CA ALA A 73 -1.23 14.01 -21.30
C ALA A 73 -0.88 12.54 -20.98
N LYS A 74 -0.95 11.64 -21.98
CA LYS A 74 -0.52 10.25 -21.81
C LYS A 74 0.99 10.13 -21.63
N SER A 75 1.78 10.92 -22.34
CA SER A 75 3.24 10.96 -22.21
C SER A 75 3.67 11.47 -20.83
N GLU A 76 3.03 12.54 -20.34
CA GLU A 76 3.19 13.04 -18.96
C GLU A 76 2.89 11.93 -17.95
N GLN A 77 1.77 11.23 -18.10
CA GLN A 77 1.41 10.13 -17.22
C GLN A 77 2.44 9.00 -17.26
N LEU A 78 2.84 8.54 -18.45
CA LEU A 78 3.78 7.42 -18.60
C LEU A 78 5.15 7.69 -17.99
N SER A 79 5.56 8.97 -17.93
CA SER A 79 6.79 9.41 -17.29
C SER A 79 6.63 9.72 -15.80
N SER A 80 5.39 9.78 -15.30
CA SER A 80 5.08 10.19 -13.93
C SER A 80 5.50 9.16 -12.87
N PRO A 81 5.59 9.60 -11.59
CA PRO A 81 5.96 8.73 -10.46
C PRO A 81 4.99 7.57 -10.23
N LEU A 82 3.75 7.67 -10.71
CA LEU A 82 2.71 6.64 -10.55
C LEU A 82 3.09 5.28 -11.16
N HIS A 83 3.94 5.27 -12.19
CA HIS A 83 4.41 4.03 -12.81
C HIS A 83 5.71 3.50 -12.22
N ARG A 84 6.27 4.22 -11.23
CA ARG A 84 7.49 3.86 -10.49
C ARG A 84 7.21 3.74 -9.00
N GLU A 85 6.19 2.95 -8.67
CA GLU A 85 5.80 2.65 -7.29
C GLU A 85 6.62 1.49 -6.72
N LEU A 86 7.18 1.70 -5.53
CA LEU A 86 7.79 0.68 -4.69
C LEU A 86 7.00 0.55 -3.39
N THR A 87 6.44 -0.64 -3.13
CA THR A 87 5.76 -0.92 -1.86
C THR A 87 6.69 -1.68 -0.91
N LEU A 88 6.88 -1.16 0.30
CA LEU A 88 7.67 -1.80 1.36
C LEU A 88 6.85 -1.87 2.67
N PRO A 89 6.91 -2.97 3.45
CA PRO A 89 5.97 -3.18 4.56
C PRO A 89 6.45 -2.55 5.89
N PHE A 90 6.57 -1.22 5.92
CA PHE A 90 6.97 -0.46 7.11
C PHE A 90 6.00 -0.59 8.30
N SER A 91 4.76 -1.01 8.06
CA SER A 91 3.69 -1.12 9.07
C SER A 91 3.45 -2.53 9.62
N ALA A 92 4.35 -3.49 9.36
CA ALA A 92 4.18 -4.88 9.79
C ALA A 92 4.74 -5.10 11.21
N ASP A 93 3.92 -4.97 12.25
CA ASP A 93 4.30 -5.25 13.66
C ASP A 93 3.91 -6.69 14.10
N PRO A 94 4.86 -7.65 14.12
CA PRO A 94 4.54 -9.05 14.37
C PRO A 94 4.55 -9.45 15.84
N ASP A 95 4.96 -8.63 16.82
CA ASP A 95 4.86 -8.96 18.25
C ASP A 95 5.35 -7.82 19.17
N LYS A 96 4.63 -7.56 20.27
CA LYS A 96 5.07 -6.60 21.31
C LYS A 96 6.16 -7.16 22.22
N THR A 97 6.37 -8.48 22.25
CA THR A 97 7.23 -9.12 23.26
C THR A 97 8.72 -9.08 22.94
N CYS A 98 9.10 -8.90 21.68
CA CYS A 98 10.49 -9.03 21.24
C CYS A 98 11.07 -7.77 20.57
N GLN A 99 10.30 -6.70 20.36
CA GLN A 99 10.74 -5.51 19.61
C GLN A 99 9.98 -4.21 19.88
N THR A 100 10.63 -3.11 19.46
CA THR A 100 10.01 -1.80 19.26
C THR A 100 9.59 -1.61 17.80
N SER A 101 8.49 -0.88 17.60
CA SER A 101 8.00 -0.47 16.28
C SER A 101 9.01 0.36 15.48
N SER A 102 9.92 1.09 16.16
CA SER A 102 11.00 1.86 15.54
C SER A 102 12.03 0.98 14.82
N ALA A 103 12.40 -0.16 15.40
CA ALA A 103 13.37 -1.09 14.84
C ALA A 103 12.90 -1.68 13.49
N ILE A 104 11.60 -1.95 13.38
CA ILE A 104 10.96 -2.44 12.16
C ILE A 104 11.08 -1.41 11.03
N ARG A 105 10.78 -0.15 11.33
CA ARG A 105 10.89 0.94 10.36
C ARG A 105 12.33 1.14 9.93
N LEU A 106 13.28 1.11 10.87
CA LEU A 106 14.70 1.20 10.56
C LEU A 106 15.15 0.09 9.62
N PHE A 107 14.71 -1.15 9.82
CA PHE A 107 15.01 -2.26 8.90
C PHE A 107 14.54 -1.93 7.47
N TRP A 108 13.28 -1.50 7.31
CA TRP A 108 12.74 -1.18 5.99
C TRP A 108 13.34 0.07 5.38
N THR A 109 13.72 1.06 6.19
CA THR A 109 14.51 2.21 5.73
C THR A 109 15.86 1.77 5.21
N LYS A 110 16.54 0.82 5.86
CA LYS A 110 17.82 0.26 5.37
C LYS A 110 17.66 -0.52 4.06
N VAL A 111 16.57 -1.26 3.89
CA VAL A 111 16.22 -1.89 2.60
C VAL A 111 15.99 -0.83 1.53
N LEU A 112 15.18 0.19 1.82
CA LEU A 112 14.90 1.28 0.90
C LEU A 112 16.18 2.04 0.51
N ALA A 113 17.02 2.36 1.49
CA ALA A 113 18.28 3.05 1.26
C ALA A 113 19.23 2.23 0.38
N ALA A 114 19.29 0.92 0.57
CA ALA A 114 20.05 0.03 -0.31
C ALA A 114 19.48 0.02 -1.74
N ILE A 115 18.16 0.04 -1.92
CA ILE A 115 17.53 0.13 -3.24
C ILE A 115 17.86 1.46 -3.92
N VAL A 116 17.65 2.58 -3.23
CA VAL A 116 17.92 3.94 -3.74
C VAL A 116 19.40 4.11 -4.16
N ARG A 117 20.31 3.50 -3.40
CA ARG A 117 21.76 3.54 -3.67
C ARG A 117 22.24 2.47 -4.63
N ARG A 118 21.36 1.54 -5.03
CA ARG A 118 21.71 0.32 -5.77
C ARG A 118 22.80 -0.50 -5.08
N ASP A 119 22.79 -0.55 -3.75
CA ASP A 119 23.74 -1.29 -2.94
C ASP A 119 23.32 -2.76 -2.80
N ASN A 120 23.80 -3.58 -3.75
CA ASN A 120 23.59 -5.03 -3.78
C ASN A 120 24.27 -5.78 -2.63
N THR A 121 25.18 -5.14 -1.91
CA THR A 121 25.95 -5.77 -0.82
C THR A 121 25.26 -5.64 0.54
N SER A 122 24.22 -4.81 0.63
CA SER A 122 23.45 -4.63 1.86
C SER A 122 22.83 -5.94 2.33
N PRO A 123 23.16 -6.41 3.56
CA PRO A 123 22.59 -7.66 4.08
C PRO A 123 21.08 -7.55 4.31
N TYR A 124 20.56 -6.34 4.51
CA TYR A 124 19.13 -6.06 4.63
C TYR A 124 18.41 -6.35 3.31
N LEU A 125 18.95 -5.83 2.20
CA LEU A 125 18.40 -6.04 0.86
C LEU A 125 18.53 -7.51 0.42
N GLN A 126 19.69 -8.12 0.65
CA GLN A 126 19.92 -9.54 0.34
C GLN A 126 18.97 -10.46 1.11
N THR A 127 18.71 -10.15 2.39
CA THR A 127 17.73 -10.88 3.20
C THR A 127 16.32 -10.68 2.66
N TYR A 128 15.93 -9.45 2.30
CA TYR A 128 14.62 -9.19 1.71
C TYR A 128 14.42 -9.96 0.40
N ARG A 129 15.41 -9.93 -0.51
CA ARG A 129 15.41 -10.72 -1.75
C ARG A 129 15.28 -12.22 -1.48
N CYS A 130 16.06 -12.75 -0.55
CA CYS A 130 15.98 -14.16 -0.17
C CYS A 130 14.59 -14.52 0.34
N ILE A 131 13.94 -13.65 1.12
CA ILE A 131 12.57 -13.91 1.58
C ILE A 131 11.58 -13.93 0.40
N VAL A 132 11.66 -12.96 -0.52
CA VAL A 132 10.81 -12.90 -1.72
C VAL A 132 10.98 -14.17 -2.56
N GLU A 133 12.20 -14.55 -2.89
CA GLU A 133 12.46 -15.66 -3.80
C GLU A 133 12.25 -17.02 -3.11
N GLN A 134 12.57 -17.16 -1.82
CA GLN A 134 12.58 -18.47 -1.15
C GLN A 134 11.35 -18.76 -0.29
N LEU A 135 10.78 -17.78 0.40
CA LEU A 135 9.61 -17.99 1.25
C LEU A 135 8.32 -17.61 0.54
N VAL A 136 8.33 -16.53 -0.22
CA VAL A 136 7.14 -16.12 -0.99
C VAL A 136 7.06 -16.88 -2.32
N LYS A 137 8.19 -17.38 -2.83
CA LYS A 137 8.32 -17.96 -4.18
C LYS A 137 7.94 -16.93 -5.27
N GLY A 138 8.25 -15.67 -5.02
CA GLY A 138 8.03 -14.57 -5.93
C GLY A 138 9.20 -14.33 -6.88
N HIS A 139 8.91 -13.69 -8.01
CA HIS A 139 9.91 -13.21 -8.96
C HIS A 139 10.40 -11.81 -8.55
N TRP A 140 11.67 -11.66 -8.19
CA TRP A 140 12.23 -10.43 -7.61
C TRP A 140 11.96 -9.14 -8.44
N PRO A 141 12.15 -9.12 -9.77
CA PRO A 141 11.82 -7.95 -10.59
C PRO A 141 10.36 -7.48 -10.51
N SER A 142 9.43 -8.34 -10.09
CA SER A 142 8.03 -7.95 -9.87
C SER A 142 7.82 -7.15 -8.57
N TYR A 143 8.85 -7.07 -7.71
CA TYR A 143 8.82 -6.46 -6.38
C TYR A 143 9.74 -5.25 -6.33
N VAL A 144 10.93 -5.39 -6.90
CA VAL A 144 11.89 -4.32 -7.11
C VAL A 144 12.27 -4.36 -8.57
N ASN A 145 11.55 -3.59 -9.38
CA ASN A 145 11.79 -3.53 -10.82
C ASN A 145 13.11 -2.78 -11.09
N PRO A 146 14.13 -3.45 -11.65
CA PRO A 146 15.43 -2.83 -11.93
C PRO A 146 15.35 -1.54 -12.76
N ARG A 147 14.37 -1.46 -13.67
CA ARG A 147 14.16 -0.32 -14.58
C ARG A 147 13.52 0.89 -13.91
N ASN A 148 12.80 0.67 -12.80
CA ASN A 148 11.96 1.66 -12.13
C ASN A 148 12.31 1.78 -10.63
N VAL A 149 13.56 1.50 -10.24
CA VAL A 149 14.00 1.69 -8.86
C VAL A 149 13.91 3.18 -8.47
N PRO A 150 13.46 3.50 -7.25
CA PRO A 150 13.41 4.87 -6.79
C PRO A 150 14.79 5.54 -6.83
N SER A 151 14.82 6.80 -7.27
CA SER A 151 16.01 7.64 -7.19
C SER A 151 16.17 8.20 -5.77
N ALA A 152 17.18 9.07 -5.54
CA ALA A 152 17.31 9.77 -4.26
C ALA A 152 16.15 10.75 -3.98
N LYS A 153 15.46 11.22 -5.03
CA LYS A 153 14.28 12.08 -4.94
C LYS A 153 13.03 11.24 -5.23
N PHE A 154 12.38 10.76 -4.16
CA PHE A 154 11.14 10.01 -4.24
C PHE A 154 10.08 10.61 -3.31
N ILE A 155 8.82 10.31 -3.60
CA ILE A 155 7.66 10.70 -2.81
C ILE A 155 7.32 9.54 -1.87
N PHE A 156 7.24 9.80 -0.58
CA PHE A 156 6.85 8.81 0.42
C PHE A 156 5.42 9.06 0.88
N VAL A 157 4.50 8.12 0.64
CA VAL A 157 3.07 8.32 0.91
C VAL A 157 2.54 7.40 2.00
N ASP A 158 2.24 7.97 3.16
CA ASP A 158 1.80 7.20 4.33
C ASP A 158 0.45 7.68 4.89
N THR A 159 -0.24 6.78 5.57
CA THR A 159 -1.42 7.09 6.38
C THR A 159 -1.03 7.37 7.82
N VAL A 160 -1.66 8.37 8.44
CA VAL A 160 -1.28 8.84 9.78
C VAL A 160 -2.52 8.95 10.68
N VAL A 161 -2.59 8.10 11.71
CA VAL A 161 -3.61 8.20 12.78
C VAL A 161 -3.09 8.94 14.00
N SER A 162 -2.11 8.36 14.71
CA SER A 162 -1.57 8.97 15.95
C SER A 162 -0.31 9.83 15.72
N GLY A 163 0.31 9.73 14.54
CA GLY A 163 1.59 10.39 14.23
C GLY A 163 2.84 9.64 14.66
N ARG A 164 2.72 8.64 15.56
CA ARG A 164 3.87 7.89 16.07
C ARG A 164 4.69 7.22 14.96
N ALA A 165 4.00 6.53 14.07
CA ALA A 165 4.63 5.73 13.03
C ALA A 165 5.51 6.55 12.10
N ILE A 166 4.95 7.67 11.61
CA ILE A 166 5.65 8.54 10.69
C ILE A 166 6.82 9.26 11.37
N CYS A 167 6.71 9.63 12.65
CA CYS A 167 7.85 10.20 13.39
C CYS A 167 9.02 9.21 13.49
N GLU A 168 8.74 7.93 13.79
CA GLU A 168 9.77 6.88 13.80
C GLU A 168 10.36 6.64 12.39
N ILE A 169 9.60 6.89 11.32
CA ILE A 169 10.10 6.86 9.93
C ILE A 169 11.00 8.07 9.66
N PHE A 170 10.62 9.28 10.08
CA PHE A 170 11.45 10.48 9.91
C PHE A 170 12.83 10.31 10.53
N ASP A 171 12.87 9.80 11.76
CA ASP A 171 14.14 9.59 12.48
C ASP A 171 15.00 8.51 11.78
N ALA A 172 14.38 7.43 11.31
CA ALA A 172 15.08 6.40 10.55
C ALA A 172 15.60 6.91 9.19
N PHE A 173 14.81 7.72 8.48
CA PHE A 173 15.22 8.31 7.20
C PHE A 173 16.37 9.27 7.39
N GLN A 174 16.34 10.07 8.46
CA GLN A 174 17.45 10.94 8.83
C GLN A 174 18.71 10.13 9.15
N SER A 175 18.60 9.05 9.97
CA SER A 175 19.76 8.23 10.32
C SER A 175 20.37 7.49 9.13
N GLU A 176 19.55 7.13 8.15
CA GLU A 176 19.99 6.48 6.91
C GLU A 176 20.25 7.46 5.77
N GLY A 177 20.24 8.78 5.96
CA GLY A 177 20.56 9.75 4.90
C GLY A 177 19.62 9.71 3.70
N LEU A 178 18.31 9.55 3.94
CA LEU A 178 17.23 9.66 2.95
C LEU A 178 16.52 11.02 3.09
N ASP A 179 17.30 12.09 3.14
CA ASP A 179 16.85 13.45 3.43
C ASP A 179 16.21 14.17 2.23
N LYS A 180 16.42 13.66 1.01
CA LYS A 180 15.91 14.25 -0.24
C LYS A 180 14.50 13.79 -0.63
N CYS A 181 13.85 12.94 0.15
CA CYS A 181 12.48 12.53 -0.12
C CYS A 181 11.47 13.60 0.32
N PHE A 182 10.30 13.58 -0.32
CA PHE A 182 9.15 14.39 0.06
C PHE A 182 8.06 13.51 0.65
N PHE A 183 7.44 13.93 1.76
CA PHE A 183 6.39 13.17 2.42
C PHE A 183 4.99 13.70 2.04
N LEU A 184 4.10 12.82 1.61
CA LEU A 184 2.66 13.10 1.53
C LEU A 184 1.96 12.27 2.61
N LEU A 185 1.37 12.93 3.60
CA LEU A 185 0.77 12.27 4.76
C LEU A 185 -0.74 12.37 4.71
N ILE A 186 -1.42 11.24 4.60
CA ILE A 186 -2.88 11.18 4.65
C ILE A 186 -3.31 11.06 6.12
N VAL A 187 -3.82 12.14 6.69
CA VAL A 187 -4.06 12.27 8.13
C VAL A 187 -5.52 11.96 8.48
N ASP A 188 -5.71 10.97 9.37
CA ASP A 188 -7.01 10.55 9.86
C ASP A 188 -7.72 11.61 10.70
N ASN A 189 -9.06 11.53 10.75
CA ASN A 189 -9.92 12.30 11.64
C ASN A 189 -9.59 13.81 11.63
N LYS A 190 -9.25 14.34 10.45
CA LYS A 190 -8.81 15.73 10.25
C LYS A 190 -7.68 16.16 11.22
N GLY A 191 -6.81 15.22 11.58
CA GLY A 191 -5.71 15.42 12.51
C GLY A 191 -6.08 15.41 14.00
N GLN A 192 -7.35 15.30 14.37
CA GLN A 192 -7.76 15.36 15.78
C GLN A 192 -7.18 14.22 16.62
N SER A 193 -6.84 13.09 15.99
CA SER A 193 -6.23 11.92 16.63
C SER A 193 -4.70 12.02 16.81
N LEU A 194 -4.06 13.06 16.26
CA LEU A 194 -2.61 13.26 16.38
C LEU A 194 -2.25 13.65 17.80
N LYS A 195 -1.28 12.95 18.38
CA LYS A 195 -0.73 13.34 19.68
C LYS A 195 0.10 14.61 19.56
N PRO A 196 0.11 15.49 20.58
CA PRO A 196 0.81 16.78 20.52
C PRO A 196 2.28 16.68 20.11
N GLU A 197 3.01 15.71 20.67
CA GLU A 197 4.43 15.49 20.39
C GLU A 197 4.69 15.12 18.92
N HIS A 198 3.83 14.30 18.32
CA HIS A 198 3.96 13.88 16.94
C HIS A 198 3.46 14.95 15.97
N ARG A 199 2.39 15.67 16.33
CA ARG A 199 1.91 16.82 15.58
C ARG A 199 3.02 17.86 15.41
N ARG A 200 3.68 18.26 16.50
CA ARG A 200 4.79 19.22 16.45
C ARG A 200 5.88 18.77 15.48
N ARG A 201 6.25 17.49 15.52
CA ARG A 201 7.28 16.93 14.62
C ARG A 201 6.85 16.92 13.15
N ILE A 202 5.57 16.64 12.87
CA ILE A 202 5.01 16.74 11.52
C ILE A 202 5.02 18.20 11.04
N ASP A 203 4.57 19.13 11.88
CA ASP A 203 4.55 20.57 11.57
C ASP A 203 5.97 21.11 11.29
N GLU A 204 6.98 20.64 12.03
CA GLU A 204 8.40 20.93 11.74
C GLU A 204 8.80 20.48 10.32
N MET A 205 8.41 19.27 9.90
CA MET A 205 8.70 18.75 8.56
C MET A 205 7.94 19.50 7.46
N VAL A 206 6.71 19.96 7.73
CA VAL A 206 5.94 20.81 6.83
C VAL A 206 6.62 22.17 6.67
N ASN A 207 7.03 22.81 7.77
CA ASN A 207 7.71 24.11 7.75
C ASN A 207 9.07 24.07 7.04
N LEU A 208 9.74 22.90 7.04
CA LEU A 208 10.97 22.67 6.27
C LEU A 208 10.72 22.43 4.78
N GLY A 209 9.46 22.43 4.31
CA GLY A 209 9.11 22.14 2.93
C GLY A 209 9.40 20.69 2.52
N ARG A 210 9.39 19.76 3.49
CA ARG A 210 9.68 18.33 3.26
C ARG A 210 8.43 17.45 3.35
N CYS A 211 7.29 18.02 3.70
CA CYS A 211 6.07 17.28 3.98
C CYS A 211 4.84 18.11 3.62
N GLU A 212 3.81 17.46 3.09
CA GLU A 212 2.45 17.97 2.99
C GLU A 212 1.48 17.01 3.70
N THR A 213 0.39 17.56 4.25
CA THR A 213 -0.62 16.79 4.98
C THR A 213 -1.98 16.91 4.31
N ILE A 214 -2.57 15.78 3.96
CA ILE A 214 -3.87 15.66 3.30
C ILE A 214 -4.86 15.09 4.33
N HIS A 215 -5.85 15.86 4.72
CA HIS A 215 -6.74 15.50 5.81
C HIS A 215 -7.98 14.73 5.33
N VAL A 216 -8.25 13.59 5.95
CA VAL A 216 -9.47 12.80 5.69
C VAL A 216 -10.37 12.68 6.91
N THR A 217 -11.66 12.41 6.69
CA THR A 217 -12.64 12.26 7.77
C THR A 217 -12.46 11.00 8.58
N SER A 218 -12.14 9.87 7.93
CA SER A 218 -11.91 8.60 8.61
C SER A 218 -11.12 7.64 7.72
N LEU A 219 -9.93 7.24 8.17
CA LEU A 219 -9.13 6.19 7.57
C LEU A 219 -9.73 4.81 7.87
N PHE A 220 -10.64 4.37 7.01
CA PHE A 220 -11.32 3.09 7.20
C PHE A 220 -10.50 1.87 6.74
N THR A 221 -9.31 2.11 6.18
CA THR A 221 -8.39 1.10 5.62
C THR A 221 -7.37 0.60 6.64
N GLU A 222 -7.17 1.33 7.74
CA GLU A 222 -6.23 0.97 8.79
C GLU A 222 -6.80 -0.14 9.67
N ASP A 223 -6.06 -1.25 9.78
CA ASP A 223 -6.38 -2.38 10.66
C ASP A 223 -7.73 -3.07 10.44
N ARG A 224 -8.39 -2.84 9.30
CA ARG A 224 -9.69 -3.44 8.95
C ARG A 224 -9.61 -4.63 7.98
N GLY A 225 -8.39 -5.02 7.63
CA GLY A 225 -8.10 -6.19 6.82
C GLY A 225 -8.20 -6.00 5.31
N PRO A 226 -7.92 -7.07 4.54
CA PRO A 226 -7.78 -7.01 3.08
C PRO A 226 -9.09 -6.76 2.34
N ALA A 227 -10.23 -6.84 3.02
CA ALA A 227 -11.53 -6.57 2.41
C ALA A 227 -11.71 -5.10 2.00
N VAL A 228 -10.90 -4.21 2.56
CA VAL A 228 -10.98 -2.78 2.33
C VAL A 228 -9.78 -2.29 1.53
N SER A 229 -8.59 -2.72 1.90
CA SER A 229 -7.34 -2.30 1.27
C SER A 229 -7.01 -3.11 0.01
N GLY A 230 -7.67 -4.26 -0.20
CA GLY A 230 -7.34 -5.20 -1.28
C GLY A 230 -5.99 -5.88 -1.10
N VAL A 231 -5.37 -5.73 0.07
CA VAL A 231 -3.97 -6.13 0.34
C VAL A 231 -3.78 -6.59 1.78
N TRP A 232 -2.95 -7.60 2.00
CA TRP A 232 -2.48 -7.97 3.35
C TRP A 232 -0.97 -8.14 3.39
N SER A 233 -0.41 -8.01 4.59
CA SER A 233 1.01 -8.26 4.84
C SER A 233 1.20 -9.61 5.50
N THR A 234 2.14 -10.38 5.00
CA THR A 234 2.59 -11.64 5.59
C THR A 234 3.84 -11.38 6.43
N VAL A 235 4.04 -12.15 7.49
CA VAL A 235 5.23 -12.04 8.35
C VAL A 235 5.71 -13.44 8.74
N TYR A 236 7.03 -13.61 8.89
CA TYR A 236 7.68 -14.89 9.25
C TYR A 236 8.46 -14.76 10.57
N PRO A 237 7.80 -14.70 11.74
CA PRO A 237 8.47 -14.35 13.00
C PRO A 237 9.57 -15.32 13.41
N GLY A 238 9.40 -16.62 13.17
CA GLY A 238 10.41 -17.64 13.49
C GLY A 238 11.71 -17.46 12.69
N VAL A 239 11.58 -17.11 11.40
CA VAL A 239 12.71 -16.75 10.54
C VAL A 239 13.44 -15.54 11.10
N MET A 240 12.71 -14.45 11.37
CA MET A 240 13.34 -13.22 11.85
C MET A 240 14.01 -13.38 13.22
N ARG A 241 13.41 -14.16 14.13
CA ARG A 241 14.03 -14.53 15.41
C ARG A 241 15.37 -15.23 15.23
N LYS A 242 15.46 -16.14 14.27
CA LYS A 242 16.69 -16.87 13.97
C LYS A 242 17.71 -15.96 13.28
N LEU A 243 17.28 -14.97 12.49
CA LEU A 243 18.17 -13.97 11.90
C LEU A 243 18.87 -13.15 12.99
N GLN A 244 18.10 -12.62 13.97
CA GLN A 244 18.65 -11.86 15.10
C GLN A 244 19.70 -12.64 15.89
N LYS A 245 19.47 -13.94 16.09
CA LYS A 245 20.39 -14.80 16.86
C LYS A 245 21.71 -15.07 16.14
N ASN A 246 21.70 -15.10 14.81
CA ASN A 246 22.87 -15.51 14.01
C ASN A 246 23.68 -14.33 13.47
N PHE A 247 23.09 -13.12 13.40
CA PHE A 247 23.72 -11.98 12.74
C PHE A 247 23.69 -10.72 13.61
N PRO A 248 24.85 -10.15 13.98
CA PRO A 248 24.91 -8.93 14.80
C PRO A 248 24.20 -7.72 14.19
N TRP A 249 24.31 -7.54 12.86
CA TRP A 249 23.63 -6.45 12.13
C TRP A 249 22.09 -6.59 12.16
N ALA A 250 21.60 -7.80 12.39
CA ALA A 250 20.18 -8.10 12.46
C ALA A 250 19.62 -8.04 13.88
N LYS A 251 20.39 -7.60 14.88
CA LYS A 251 19.95 -7.55 16.29
C LYS A 251 18.57 -6.92 16.47
N ASP A 252 18.28 -5.89 15.68
CA ASP A 252 17.02 -5.13 15.72
C ASP A 252 16.06 -5.50 14.57
N ALA A 253 16.22 -6.67 13.94
CA ALA A 253 15.46 -7.12 12.77
C ALA A 253 14.52 -8.33 13.04
N TYR A 254 13.65 -8.30 14.06
CA TYR A 254 12.59 -9.31 14.27
C TYR A 254 11.34 -9.04 13.42
N GLY A 255 11.10 -7.77 13.09
CA GLY A 255 9.88 -7.31 12.44
C GLY A 255 9.95 -7.18 10.93
N ALA A 256 10.99 -7.70 10.27
CA ALA A 256 10.96 -7.80 8.81
C ALA A 256 9.95 -8.89 8.40
N GLY A 257 8.68 -8.56 8.50
CA GLY A 257 7.63 -9.31 7.86
C GLY A 257 7.71 -9.11 6.36
N SER A 258 7.82 -10.18 5.59
CA SER A 258 7.76 -10.05 4.15
C SER A 258 6.34 -10.05 3.62
N PHE A 259 6.15 -9.07 2.75
CA PHE A 259 5.37 -9.19 1.54
C PHE A 259 3.90 -8.82 1.64
N TYR A 260 3.54 -8.07 0.61
CA TYR A 260 2.27 -7.47 0.24
C TYR A 260 1.57 -8.41 -0.73
N TRP A 261 0.64 -9.22 -0.27
CA TRP A 261 -0.22 -9.94 -1.21
C TRP A 261 -1.19 -8.91 -1.77
N LYS A 262 -0.96 -8.43 -3.00
CA LYS A 262 -2.04 -7.85 -3.80
C LYS A 262 -3.07 -8.96 -3.91
N VAL A 263 -4.22 -8.79 -3.25
CA VAL A 263 -5.35 -9.70 -3.44
C VAL A 263 -6.04 -9.38 -4.78
N ARG A 264 -5.45 -8.50 -5.60
CA ARG A 264 -5.84 -8.26 -6.98
C ARG A 264 -5.34 -9.39 -7.86
N ASP A 265 -6.28 -9.88 -8.66
CA ASP A 265 -6.02 -10.64 -9.85
C ASP A 265 -5.64 -9.66 -10.97
N ASP A 266 -4.34 -9.51 -11.21
CA ASP A 266 -3.83 -8.97 -12.47
C ASP A 266 -3.46 -10.14 -13.43
N SER A 267 -3.70 -11.39 -13.01
CA SER A 267 -3.29 -12.59 -13.73
C SER A 267 -4.44 -13.13 -14.57
N ASN A 268 -4.42 -12.84 -15.87
CA ASN A 268 -5.10 -13.66 -16.88
C ASN A 268 -4.64 -15.14 -16.89
N GLU A 269 -3.81 -15.58 -15.94
CA GLU A 269 -3.05 -16.84 -15.96
C GLU A 269 -3.77 -18.04 -15.36
N TYR A 270 -4.98 -17.90 -14.79
CA TYR A 270 -5.64 -19.05 -14.16
C TYR A 270 -7.11 -19.22 -14.52
N PRO A 271 -7.53 -20.41 -15.00
CA PRO A 271 -8.94 -20.69 -15.26
C PRO A 271 -9.77 -20.65 -13.97
N ALA A 272 -11.03 -20.24 -14.12
CA ALA A 272 -11.98 -20.07 -13.03
C ALA A 272 -12.41 -21.42 -12.41
N SER A 273 -11.62 -21.97 -11.48
CA SER A 273 -12.00 -23.16 -10.70
C SER A 273 -12.35 -22.79 -9.24
N LYS A 274 -13.30 -23.51 -8.62
CA LYS A 274 -13.70 -23.32 -7.21
C LYS A 274 -12.58 -23.68 -6.21
N SER A 275 -11.61 -24.49 -6.64
CA SER A 275 -10.44 -24.90 -5.87
C SER A 275 -9.21 -24.02 -6.11
N ASN A 276 -9.31 -23.01 -6.98
CA ASN A 276 -8.19 -22.13 -7.32
C ASN A 276 -7.88 -21.15 -6.16
N PRO A 277 -6.68 -21.22 -5.54
CA PRO A 277 -6.24 -20.28 -4.53
C PRO A 277 -6.07 -18.85 -5.06
N GLY A 278 -5.95 -18.67 -6.38
CA GLY A 278 -5.92 -17.37 -7.09
C GLY A 278 -7.31 -16.82 -7.45
N ARG A 279 -8.40 -17.55 -7.19
CA ARG A 279 -9.75 -17.08 -7.52
C ARG A 279 -10.06 -15.75 -6.82
N ASN A 280 -10.51 -14.77 -7.60
CA ASN A 280 -11.14 -13.54 -7.12
C ASN A 280 -12.22 -13.89 -6.09
N MET A 281 -11.93 -13.65 -4.82
CA MET A 281 -12.94 -13.76 -3.78
C MET A 281 -13.89 -12.59 -3.97
N PRO A 282 -15.19 -12.72 -3.66
CA PRO A 282 -16.10 -11.57 -3.67
C PRO A 282 -15.58 -10.39 -2.84
N VAL A 283 -14.66 -10.67 -1.90
CA VAL A 283 -13.91 -9.71 -1.08
C VAL A 283 -12.92 -8.83 -1.88
N THR A 284 -12.36 -9.30 -3.00
CA THR A 284 -11.44 -8.53 -3.87
C THR A 284 -12.22 -7.66 -4.85
N ALA A 285 -13.35 -8.15 -5.33
CA ALA A 285 -14.31 -7.37 -6.11
C ALA A 285 -14.83 -6.15 -5.32
N ILE A 286 -14.79 -6.18 -3.99
CA ILE A 286 -15.11 -5.03 -3.13
C ILE A 286 -14.23 -3.84 -3.46
N PHE A 287 -12.92 -4.04 -3.55
CA PHE A 287 -11.99 -2.93 -3.78
C PHE A 287 -12.33 -2.20 -5.08
N GLY A 288 -12.57 -2.95 -6.15
CA GLY A 288 -13.01 -2.39 -7.43
C GLY A 288 -14.33 -1.62 -7.29
N ARG A 289 -15.28 -2.13 -6.48
CA ARG A 289 -16.54 -1.43 -6.22
C ARG A 289 -16.38 -0.19 -5.33
N ILE A 290 -15.53 -0.21 -4.31
CA ILE A 290 -15.22 0.96 -3.47
C ILE A 290 -14.62 2.06 -4.35
N ARG A 291 -13.69 1.70 -5.25
CA ARG A 291 -13.16 2.65 -6.23
C ARG A 291 -14.25 3.27 -7.10
N THR A 292 -15.14 2.45 -7.66
CA THR A 292 -16.29 2.95 -8.44
C THR A 292 -17.20 3.86 -7.59
N LEU A 293 -17.42 3.53 -6.33
CA LEU A 293 -18.22 4.36 -5.42
C LEU A 293 -17.53 5.71 -5.15
N MET A 294 -16.23 5.73 -4.86
CA MET A 294 -15.46 6.97 -4.67
C MET A 294 -15.49 7.84 -5.93
N PHE A 295 -15.31 7.23 -7.10
CA PHE A 295 -15.40 7.91 -8.37
C PHE A 295 -16.79 8.50 -8.64
N THR A 296 -17.85 7.73 -8.33
CA THR A 296 -19.23 8.18 -8.48
C THR A 296 -19.50 9.42 -7.63
N VAL A 297 -19.07 9.40 -6.36
CA VAL A 297 -19.21 10.53 -5.43
C VAL A 297 -18.49 11.77 -5.98
N LEU A 298 -17.29 11.60 -6.52
CA LEU A 298 -16.50 12.69 -7.09
C LEU A 298 -17.19 13.35 -8.29
N ASN A 299 -17.73 12.55 -9.23
CA ASN A 299 -18.48 13.09 -10.37
C ASN A 299 -19.79 13.77 -9.95
N SER A 300 -20.48 13.19 -8.98
CA SER A 300 -21.70 13.78 -8.42
C SER A 300 -21.45 15.17 -7.85
N GLU A 301 -20.33 15.35 -7.13
CA GLU A 301 -19.93 16.66 -6.60
C GLU A 301 -19.50 17.64 -7.69
N GLU A 302 -18.79 17.19 -8.73
CA GLU A 302 -18.44 18.02 -9.89
C GLU A 302 -19.71 18.51 -10.61
N GLU A 303 -20.69 17.64 -10.84
CA GLU A 303 -21.98 17.97 -11.41
C GLU A 303 -22.75 18.99 -10.56
N ILE A 304 -22.82 18.78 -9.23
CA ILE A 304 -23.47 19.72 -8.29
C ILE A 304 -22.78 21.10 -8.34
N ASN A 305 -21.45 21.14 -8.43
CA ASN A 305 -20.71 22.40 -8.51
C ASN A 305 -20.94 23.13 -9.84
N VAL A 306 -21.04 22.41 -10.95
CA VAL A 306 -21.41 22.99 -12.26
C VAL A 306 -22.82 23.61 -12.18
N LEU A 307 -23.80 22.90 -11.62
CA LEU A 307 -25.16 23.44 -11.45
C LEU A 307 -25.18 24.72 -10.60
N LYS A 308 -24.36 24.79 -9.55
CA LYS A 308 -24.20 26.02 -8.74
C LYS A 308 -23.61 27.16 -9.57
N GLN A 309 -22.58 26.90 -10.37
CA GLN A 309 -21.93 27.89 -11.23
C GLN A 309 -22.85 28.39 -12.35
N GLU A 310 -23.73 27.52 -12.87
CA GLU A 310 -24.78 27.88 -13.83
C GLU A 310 -25.94 28.70 -13.21
N GLY A 311 -25.90 28.98 -11.90
CA GLY A 311 -26.94 29.75 -11.21
C GLY A 311 -28.28 29.01 -11.09
N ARG A 312 -28.26 27.66 -11.07
CA ARG A 312 -29.47 26.85 -10.87
C ARG A 312 -30.08 27.11 -9.50
N SER A 313 -31.40 26.91 -9.38
CA SER A 313 -32.08 27.18 -8.11
C SER A 313 -31.63 26.22 -7.00
N PRO A 314 -31.66 26.65 -5.73
CA PRO A 314 -31.34 25.77 -4.60
C PRO A 314 -32.14 24.46 -4.61
N ASP A 315 -33.42 24.51 -5.01
CA ASP A 315 -34.28 23.33 -5.11
C ASP A 315 -33.78 22.34 -6.18
N GLN A 316 -33.34 22.84 -7.34
CA GLN A 316 -32.79 21.98 -8.40
C GLN A 316 -31.49 21.29 -7.95
N ILE A 317 -30.63 22.03 -7.26
CA ILE A 317 -29.38 21.50 -6.70
C ILE A 317 -29.69 20.46 -5.62
N GLN A 318 -30.69 20.72 -4.76
CA GLN A 318 -31.09 19.81 -3.70
C GLN A 318 -31.67 18.51 -4.25
N VAL A 319 -32.58 18.60 -5.24
CA VAL A 319 -33.12 17.41 -5.94
C VAL A 319 -32.00 16.56 -6.51
N ARG A 320 -31.00 17.18 -7.16
CA ARG A 320 -29.88 16.42 -7.74
C ARG A 320 -29.02 15.77 -6.67
N THR A 321 -28.74 16.49 -5.58
CA THR A 321 -28.01 15.99 -4.42
C THR A 321 -28.71 14.76 -3.80
N ASP A 322 -30.04 14.82 -3.66
CA ASP A 322 -30.83 13.73 -3.09
C ASP A 322 -30.89 12.50 -4.00
N GLN A 323 -30.94 12.69 -5.33
CA GLN A 323 -30.85 11.61 -6.31
C GLN A 323 -29.51 10.88 -6.19
N HIS A 324 -28.39 11.61 -6.14
CA HIS A 324 -27.06 11.03 -5.98
C HIS A 324 -26.93 10.29 -4.65
N ALA A 325 -27.39 10.88 -3.55
CA ALA A 325 -27.38 10.25 -2.23
C ALA A 325 -28.22 8.96 -2.18
N THR A 326 -29.34 8.92 -2.91
CA THR A 326 -30.20 7.73 -3.01
C THR A 326 -29.53 6.62 -3.82
N PHE A 327 -29.01 6.94 -5.00
CA PHE A 327 -28.26 6.00 -5.83
C PHE A 327 -27.09 5.39 -5.05
N TYR A 328 -26.35 6.22 -4.34
CA TYR A 328 -25.24 5.81 -3.50
C TYR A 328 -25.65 4.80 -2.41
N LYS A 329 -26.71 5.12 -1.66
CA LYS A 329 -27.22 4.22 -0.60
C LYS A 329 -27.62 2.86 -1.15
N LEU A 330 -28.19 2.80 -2.37
CA LEU A 330 -28.53 1.54 -3.04
C LEU A 330 -27.26 0.73 -3.38
N GLN A 331 -26.25 1.37 -3.98
CA GLN A 331 -25.01 0.70 -4.33
C GLN A 331 -24.28 0.13 -3.11
N VAL A 332 -24.20 0.88 -2.01
CA VAL A 332 -23.58 0.38 -0.76
C VAL A 332 -24.35 -0.80 -0.19
N ARG A 333 -25.69 -0.77 -0.22
CA ARG A 333 -26.53 -1.89 0.24
C ARG A 333 -26.34 -3.15 -0.60
N ASP A 334 -26.22 -3.01 -1.92
CA ASP A 334 -25.99 -4.15 -2.82
C ASP A 334 -24.62 -4.79 -2.58
N VAL A 335 -23.60 -3.96 -2.36
CA VAL A 335 -22.26 -4.42 -1.95
C VAL A 335 -22.34 -5.14 -0.61
N GLU A 336 -22.96 -4.54 0.40
CA GLU A 336 -23.12 -5.15 1.72
C GLU A 336 -23.85 -6.51 1.66
N LYS A 337 -24.96 -6.58 0.91
CA LYS A 337 -25.74 -7.82 0.74
C LYS A 337 -24.92 -8.95 0.12
N ALA A 338 -24.12 -8.65 -0.90
CA ALA A 338 -23.25 -9.63 -1.54
C ALA A 338 -22.18 -10.21 -0.58
N LEU A 339 -21.84 -9.46 0.48
CA LEU A 339 -20.67 -9.71 1.32
C LEU A 339 -20.99 -10.11 2.74
N ARG A 340 -22.27 -10.05 3.13
CA ARG A 340 -22.74 -10.39 4.49
C ARG A 340 -22.23 -11.76 4.98
N LYS A 341 -22.00 -12.72 4.08
CA LYS A 341 -21.46 -14.05 4.40
C LYS A 341 -19.97 -14.09 4.76
N TYR A 342 -19.21 -13.03 4.47
CA TYR A 342 -17.75 -13.04 4.60
C TYR A 342 -17.21 -12.34 5.85
N ASN A 343 -18.05 -11.75 6.72
CA ASN A 343 -17.61 -11.06 7.94
C ASN A 343 -16.34 -10.22 7.72
N THR A 344 -16.35 -9.40 6.67
CA THR A 344 -15.16 -8.86 5.97
C THR A 344 -14.15 -8.12 6.84
N PHE A 345 -14.58 -7.58 7.98
CA PHE A 345 -13.76 -6.85 8.94
C PHE A 345 -13.13 -7.74 10.03
N HIS A 346 -13.40 -9.05 10.04
CA HIS A 346 -12.91 -9.96 11.07
C HIS A 346 -11.57 -10.61 10.69
N LYS A 347 -10.71 -10.81 11.69
CA LYS A 347 -9.43 -11.52 11.54
C LYS A 347 -9.61 -12.94 11.00
N SER A 348 -10.66 -13.63 11.44
CA SER A 348 -10.99 -14.98 10.98
C SER A 348 -11.22 -15.04 9.47
N THR A 349 -11.78 -13.98 8.88
CA THR A 349 -11.92 -13.85 7.43
C THR A 349 -10.55 -13.71 6.78
N THR A 350 -9.67 -12.86 7.30
CA THR A 350 -8.30 -12.74 6.77
C THR A 350 -7.54 -14.06 6.86
N GLU A 351 -7.68 -14.80 7.96
CA GLU A 351 -7.04 -16.10 8.16
C GLU A 351 -7.57 -17.14 7.16
N SER A 352 -8.90 -17.26 7.02
CA SER A 352 -9.51 -18.18 6.07
C SER A 352 -9.15 -17.88 4.61
N LEU A 353 -8.87 -16.62 4.28
CA LEU A 353 -8.41 -16.20 2.95
C LEU A 353 -6.91 -16.47 2.73
N ALA A 354 -6.08 -16.22 3.74
CA ALA A 354 -4.63 -16.36 3.61
C ALA A 354 -4.17 -17.82 3.71
N LYS A 355 -4.77 -18.62 4.60
CA LYS A 355 -4.35 -19.99 4.92
C LYS A 355 -4.24 -20.92 3.70
N PRO A 356 -5.19 -20.96 2.74
CA PRO A 356 -5.04 -21.80 1.55
C PRO A 356 -3.81 -21.45 0.69
N ARG A 357 -3.47 -20.16 0.58
CA ARG A 357 -2.33 -19.66 -0.20
C ARG A 357 -1.01 -19.94 0.50
N VAL A 358 -0.97 -19.73 1.82
CA VAL A 358 0.18 -20.10 2.64
C VAL A 358 0.42 -21.61 2.54
N LYS A 359 -0.61 -22.44 2.65
CA LYS A 359 -0.50 -23.90 2.55
C LYS A 359 -0.09 -24.41 1.16
N LEU A 360 -0.38 -23.67 0.09
CA LEU A 360 0.08 -24.01 -1.25
C LEU A 360 1.62 -23.93 -1.34
N ILE A 361 2.21 -22.91 -0.70
CA ILE A 361 3.65 -22.66 -0.72
C ILE A 361 4.37 -23.45 0.37
N HIS A 362 3.76 -23.52 1.57
CA HIS A 362 4.29 -24.15 2.77
C HIS A 362 3.24 -25.11 3.37
N PRO A 363 3.14 -26.37 2.88
CA PRO A 363 2.07 -27.30 3.26
C PRO A 363 1.97 -27.59 4.76
N ASN A 364 3.11 -27.53 5.47
CA ASN A 364 3.22 -27.82 6.89
C ASN A 364 3.17 -26.58 7.77
N ALA A 365 3.01 -25.38 7.20
CA ALA A 365 2.97 -24.15 7.97
C ALA A 365 1.62 -23.99 8.71
N SER A 366 1.70 -23.35 9.87
CA SER A 366 0.53 -22.82 10.56
C SER A 366 0.40 -21.31 10.32
N THR A 367 -0.83 -20.80 10.41
CA THR A 367 -1.14 -19.39 10.14
C THR A 367 -1.96 -18.83 11.27
N THR A 368 -1.64 -17.62 11.73
CA THR A 368 -2.47 -16.83 12.64
C THR A 368 -2.58 -15.39 12.15
N VAL A 369 -3.57 -14.62 12.61
CA VAL A 369 -3.78 -13.24 12.17
C VAL A 369 -3.81 -12.27 13.36
N SER A 370 -3.01 -11.20 13.28
CA SER A 370 -2.94 -10.17 14.33
C SER A 370 -4.17 -9.23 14.34
N SER A 371 -4.27 -8.36 15.35
CA SER A 371 -5.26 -7.25 15.36
C SER A 371 -5.19 -6.35 14.15
N SER A 372 -3.99 -6.09 13.65
CA SER A 372 -3.76 -5.28 12.46
C SER A 372 -3.85 -6.09 11.16
N HIS A 373 -4.47 -7.27 11.20
CA HIS A 373 -4.65 -8.15 10.04
C HIS A 373 -3.33 -8.56 9.35
N LEU A 374 -2.26 -8.73 10.14
CA LEU A 374 -0.99 -9.29 9.65
C LEU A 374 -1.07 -10.81 9.69
N VAL A 375 -0.77 -11.46 8.56
CA VAL A 375 -0.77 -12.91 8.42
C VAL A 375 0.56 -13.45 8.92
N ARG A 376 0.55 -14.07 10.10
CA ARG A 376 1.74 -14.66 10.71
C ARG A 376 1.88 -16.11 10.27
N VAL A 377 2.98 -16.42 9.60
CA VAL A 377 3.29 -17.77 9.13
C VAL A 377 4.34 -18.38 10.06
N THR A 378 4.01 -19.53 10.63
CA THR A 378 4.96 -20.35 11.38
C THR A 378 5.35 -21.52 10.52
N LEU A 379 6.63 -21.56 10.13
CA LEU A 379 7.20 -22.61 9.30
C LEU A 379 7.65 -23.79 10.17
N SER A 380 7.83 -24.95 9.54
CA SER A 380 8.47 -26.08 10.22
C SER A 380 9.96 -25.79 10.46
N TYR A 381 10.55 -26.39 11.50
CA TYR A 381 11.99 -26.25 11.78
C TYR A 381 12.87 -26.61 10.58
N LYS A 382 12.45 -27.60 9.78
CA LYS A 382 13.13 -28.04 8.56
C LYS A 382 13.14 -26.92 7.50
N GLU A 383 11.99 -26.30 7.25
CA GLU A 383 11.87 -25.19 6.29
C GLU A 383 12.64 -23.96 6.76
N GLU A 384 12.52 -23.57 8.03
CA GLU A 384 13.30 -22.45 8.58
C GLU A 384 14.81 -22.71 8.45
N SER A 385 15.28 -23.90 8.80
CA SER A 385 16.70 -24.24 8.70
C SER A 385 17.19 -24.30 7.25
N GLY A 386 16.37 -24.80 6.33
CA GLY A 386 16.65 -24.77 4.89
C GLY A 386 16.78 -23.35 4.36
N PHE A 387 15.86 -22.45 4.73
CA PHE A 387 15.92 -21.03 4.39
C PHE A 387 17.24 -20.39 4.86
N PHE A 388 17.64 -20.61 6.12
CA PHE A 388 18.87 -20.03 6.66
C PHE A 388 20.13 -20.52 5.97
N LYS A 389 20.17 -21.81 5.62
CA LYS A 389 21.29 -22.37 4.87
C LYS A 389 21.44 -21.64 3.53
N ILE A 390 20.33 -21.46 2.80
CA ILE A 390 20.31 -20.77 1.51
C ILE A 390 20.68 -19.29 1.66
N LEU A 391 20.10 -18.60 2.65
CA LEU A 391 20.41 -17.19 2.93
C LEU A 391 21.92 -17.00 3.15
N ALA A 392 22.53 -17.82 4.01
CA ALA A 392 23.94 -17.69 4.35
C ALA A 392 24.87 -18.11 3.20
N SER A 393 24.52 -19.13 2.41
CA SER A 393 25.40 -19.65 1.36
C SER A 393 25.28 -18.92 0.02
N ASN A 394 24.09 -18.42 -0.32
CA ASN A 394 23.80 -17.96 -1.68
C ASN A 394 23.46 -16.47 -1.77
N TYR A 395 22.99 -15.86 -0.68
CA TYR A 395 22.50 -14.48 -0.68
C TYR A 395 23.42 -13.52 0.08
N LEU A 396 23.75 -13.84 1.33
CA LEU A 396 24.62 -12.99 2.14
C LEU A 396 26.03 -12.97 1.56
N GLY A 397 26.51 -11.76 1.23
CA GLY A 397 27.79 -11.58 0.55
C GLY A 397 27.75 -11.85 -0.97
N SER A 398 26.56 -12.08 -1.54
CA SER A 398 26.39 -12.19 -3.00
C SER A 398 26.76 -10.88 -3.69
N THR A 399 27.52 -10.97 -4.77
CA THR A 399 27.87 -9.84 -5.65
C THR A 399 27.00 -9.79 -6.91
N ILE A 400 25.96 -10.62 -6.99
CA ILE A 400 25.05 -10.65 -8.14
C ILE A 400 24.35 -9.31 -8.26
N ASP A 401 24.39 -8.72 -9.45
CA ASP A 401 23.69 -7.48 -9.73
C ASP A 401 22.18 -7.71 -9.92
N ILE A 402 21.43 -7.45 -8.85
CA ILE A 402 19.97 -7.61 -8.81
C ILE A 402 19.22 -6.40 -9.38
N PHE A 403 19.96 -5.37 -9.80
CA PHE A 403 19.45 -4.20 -10.52
C PHE A 403 19.81 -4.23 -12.00
N SER A 404 20.37 -5.33 -12.50
CA SER A 404 20.55 -5.54 -13.93
C SER A 404 19.19 -5.76 -14.60
N ASP A 405 19.01 -5.16 -15.78
CA ASP A 405 17.83 -5.35 -16.63
C ASP A 405 17.66 -6.79 -17.13
N THR A 406 18.71 -7.61 -17.04
CA THR A 406 18.70 -9.03 -17.40
C THR A 406 18.54 -9.95 -16.18
N TYR A 407 18.48 -9.41 -14.97
CA TYR A 407 18.35 -10.21 -13.76
C TYR A 407 17.01 -10.98 -13.76
N GLY A 408 17.08 -12.31 -13.62
CA GLY A 408 15.90 -13.19 -13.61
C GLY A 408 15.34 -13.52 -14.99
N TYR A 409 15.83 -12.89 -16.07
CA TYR A 409 15.50 -13.30 -17.44
C TYR A 409 16.43 -14.45 -17.85
N GLN A 410 15.88 -15.66 -17.98
CA GLN A 410 16.52 -16.70 -18.78
C GLN A 410 16.17 -16.43 -20.24
N PRO A 411 17.15 -16.36 -21.17
CA PRO A 411 16.85 -16.36 -22.59
C PRO A 411 16.04 -17.61 -22.90
N THR A 412 14.83 -17.44 -23.45
CA THR A 412 14.15 -18.55 -24.12
C THR A 412 14.89 -18.80 -25.42
N GLU A 413 15.57 -19.94 -25.50
CA GLU A 413 16.11 -20.48 -26.77
C GLU A 413 14.99 -20.80 -27.77
#